data_AF-A0A7S2A1H4-F1
#
_entry.id   AF-A0A7S2A1H4-F1
#
_cell.length_a   1.000
_cell.length_b   1.000
_cell.length_c   1.000
_cell.angle_alpha   90.00
_cell.angle_beta   90.00
_cell.angle_gamma   90.00
#
_symmetry.space_group_name_H-M   'P 1'
#
loop_
_entity.id
_entity.type
_entity.pdbx_description
1 polymer ?
#
loop_
_entity_poly.entity_id
_entity_poly.type
_entity_poly.pdbx_seq_one_letter_code
_entity_poly.pdbx_strand_id
1 'polypeptide(L)'
;KGGGEDDDEGDGLFTIDREGEGDDDGPDRRSAERSDDDDSDDEGDGPVPLPESDAAGGGPGGAASKSRDYGGALLPGEGEALAQYVRQNVRIPRRGEIGYTGDDIQSWESSGYVMSGSRHARMNAVRIRKENQIYSAEEQRALALITLEENQQKEAALLEDFRAMLKEKQRLR
;
A
#
# COMPACT_ATOMS: atom_id res chain seq x y z
N LYS A 1 -20.32 -56.24 57.74
CA LYS A 1 -21.53 -56.49 56.94
C LYS A 1 -21.79 -55.22 56.14
N GLY A 2 -21.60 -55.11 54.83
CA GLY A 2 -21.38 -56.07 53.77
C GLY A 2 -22.14 -55.58 52.53
N GLY A 3 -21.46 -55.56 51.36
CA GLY A 3 -22.01 -55.41 50.00
C GLY A 3 -22.50 -53.98 49.64
N GLY A 4 -22.19 -53.40 48.48
CA GLY A 4 -21.72 -53.95 47.22
C GLY A 4 -22.75 -53.69 46.12
N GLU A 5 -22.25 -53.29 44.95
CA GLU A 5 -22.83 -53.40 43.59
C GLU A 5 -23.48 -52.15 42.97
N ASP A 6 -22.71 -51.63 42.00
CA ASP A 6 -23.08 -50.89 40.80
C ASP A 6 -24.12 -51.63 39.96
N ASP A 7 -24.97 -50.91 39.24
CA ASP A 7 -25.54 -51.37 37.97
C ASP A 7 -25.88 -50.17 37.06
N ASP A 8 -25.63 -50.44 35.79
CA ASP A 8 -25.45 -49.59 34.61
C ASP A 8 -26.79 -49.25 33.90
N GLU A 9 -26.69 -48.59 32.74
CA GLU A 9 -27.66 -48.48 31.62
C GLU A 9 -28.37 -47.14 31.40
N GLY A 10 -28.04 -46.50 30.26
CA GLY A 10 -28.78 -45.36 29.71
C GLY A 10 -28.03 -44.54 28.65
N ASP A 11 -27.49 -45.19 27.63
CA ASP A 11 -26.89 -44.66 26.41
C ASP A 11 -27.90 -43.92 25.50
N GLY A 12 -27.86 -42.59 25.51
CA GLY A 12 -28.66 -41.72 24.62
C GLY A 12 -27.89 -41.26 23.39
N LEU A 13 -27.62 -42.18 22.47
CA LEU A 13 -27.12 -41.93 21.12
C LEU A 13 -28.16 -41.09 20.33
N PHE A 14 -27.90 -39.80 20.11
CA PHE A 14 -28.69 -38.98 19.17
C PHE A 14 -28.00 -38.98 17.81
N THR A 15 -28.26 -40.03 17.02
CA THR A 15 -28.00 -40.10 15.59
C THR A 15 -29.00 -39.21 14.85
N ILE A 16 -28.50 -38.23 14.09
CA ILE A 16 -29.26 -37.62 12.99
C ILE A 16 -28.52 -37.99 11.71
N ASP A 17 -28.98 -39.07 11.09
CA ASP A 17 -28.77 -39.33 9.66
C ASP A 17 -29.76 -38.47 8.86
N ARG A 18 -29.25 -37.67 7.92
CA ARG A 18 -29.97 -37.46 6.66
C ARG A 18 -29.04 -37.04 5.53
N GLU A 19 -28.83 -37.99 4.63
CA GLU A 19 -28.21 -37.86 3.32
C GLU A 19 -28.90 -36.78 2.46
N GLY A 20 -28.08 -36.12 1.64
CA GLY A 20 -28.48 -35.13 0.66
C GLY A 20 -27.28 -34.76 -0.20
N GLU A 21 -26.89 -35.70 -1.06
CA GLU A 21 -25.97 -35.51 -2.18
C GLU A 21 -26.53 -34.41 -3.10
N GLY A 22 -25.70 -33.40 -3.37
CA GLY A 22 -25.95 -32.36 -4.35
C GLY A 22 -24.67 -32.14 -5.14
N ASP A 23 -24.75 -32.45 -6.42
CA ASP A 23 -23.66 -32.54 -7.39
C ASP A 23 -22.87 -31.21 -7.53
N ASP A 24 -21.57 -31.28 -7.24
CA ASP A 24 -20.58 -30.20 -7.45
C ASP A 24 -20.03 -30.30 -8.88
N ASP A 25 -20.81 -29.83 -9.86
CA ASP A 25 -20.38 -29.71 -11.27
C ASP A 25 -19.54 -28.42 -11.47
N GLY A 26 -18.27 -28.49 -11.08
CA GLY A 26 -17.28 -27.47 -11.41
C GLY A 26 -16.83 -27.56 -12.88
N PRO A 27 -16.78 -26.45 -13.66
CA PRO A 27 -16.34 -26.52 -15.05
C PRO A 27 -14.81 -26.71 -15.18
N ASP A 28 -14.49 -27.90 -15.67
CA ASP A 28 -13.27 -28.43 -16.30
C ASP A 28 -12.47 -27.37 -17.09
N ARG A 29 -11.52 -26.69 -16.43
CA ARG A 29 -10.53 -25.81 -17.08
C ARG A 29 -9.38 -26.68 -17.60
N ARG A 30 -9.55 -27.18 -18.82
CA ARG A 30 -8.48 -27.79 -19.60
C ARG A 30 -7.35 -26.78 -19.78
N SER A 31 -6.26 -27.03 -19.06
CA SER A 31 -4.97 -26.38 -19.21
C SER A 31 -4.47 -26.58 -20.64
N ALA A 32 -4.61 -25.54 -21.46
CA ALA A 32 -3.94 -25.45 -22.75
C ALA A 32 -2.54 -24.92 -22.52
N GLU A 33 -1.58 -25.75 -22.92
CA GLU A 33 -0.15 -25.52 -22.97
C GLU A 33 0.18 -24.22 -23.71
N ARG A 34 1.03 -23.39 -23.11
CA ARG A 34 1.90 -22.44 -23.82
C ARG A 34 3.27 -22.46 -23.16
N SER A 35 4.20 -23.12 -23.83
CA SER A 35 5.63 -22.95 -23.68
C SER A 35 6.02 -21.62 -24.31
N ASP A 36 6.47 -20.66 -23.50
CA ASP A 36 7.23 -19.52 -23.97
C ASP A 36 8.67 -19.71 -23.47
N ASP A 37 9.48 -20.31 -24.35
CA ASP A 37 10.94 -20.18 -24.32
C ASP A 37 11.27 -18.74 -24.71
N ASP A 38 11.81 -17.96 -23.78
CA ASP A 38 12.57 -16.75 -24.12
C ASP A 38 13.92 -16.82 -23.40
N ASP A 39 14.86 -17.44 -24.12
CA ASP A 39 16.28 -17.45 -23.85
C ASP A 39 16.85 -16.15 -24.41
N SER A 40 17.27 -15.25 -23.54
CA SER A 40 17.97 -14.02 -23.90
C SER A 40 18.99 -13.68 -22.83
N ASP A 41 20.08 -14.44 -22.83
CA ASP A 41 21.35 -14.05 -22.24
C ASP A 41 21.94 -12.86 -23.04
N ASP A 42 21.68 -11.63 -22.60
CA ASP A 42 22.44 -10.43 -23.01
C ASP A 42 23.17 -9.87 -21.79
N GLU A 43 24.35 -10.44 -21.54
CA GLU A 43 25.37 -9.94 -20.60
C GLU A 43 25.94 -8.61 -21.10
N GLY A 44 25.17 -7.54 -20.87
CA GLY A 44 25.60 -6.16 -21.01
C GLY A 44 26.14 -5.60 -19.70
N ASP A 45 27.43 -5.85 -19.42
CA ASP A 45 28.18 -5.21 -18.32
C ASP A 45 28.28 -3.68 -18.57
N GLY A 46 27.30 -2.92 -18.06
CA GLY A 46 27.25 -1.46 -18.06
C GLY A 46 26.41 -0.97 -16.87
N PRO A 47 26.60 0.27 -16.38
CA PRO A 47 25.82 0.78 -15.27
C PRO A 47 24.33 0.76 -15.62
N VAL A 48 23.59 -0.13 -14.95
CA VAL A 48 22.16 -0.31 -15.16
C VAL A 48 21.46 1.00 -14.80
N PRO A 49 20.68 1.62 -15.71
CA PRO A 49 19.88 2.78 -15.35
C PRO A 49 18.91 2.39 -14.24
N LEU A 50 18.69 3.30 -13.27
CA LEU A 50 17.72 3.08 -12.20
C LEU A 50 16.39 2.63 -12.81
N PRO A 51 15.72 1.59 -12.26
CA PRO A 51 14.45 1.13 -12.77
C PRO A 51 13.46 2.29 -12.76
N GLU A 52 13.09 2.76 -13.95
CA GLU A 52 11.99 3.70 -14.12
C GLU A 52 10.73 2.96 -13.67
N SER A 53 10.23 3.31 -12.50
CA SER A 53 8.89 2.90 -12.07
C SER A 53 7.89 3.44 -13.09
N ASP A 54 7.40 2.58 -13.99
CA ASP A 54 6.20 2.68 -14.85
C ASP A 54 5.60 4.09 -15.03
N ALA A 55 6.39 5.03 -15.55
CA ALA A 55 5.96 6.42 -15.76
C ALA A 55 6.53 6.98 -17.07
N ALA A 56 6.29 6.29 -18.18
CA ALA A 56 6.68 6.79 -19.50
C ALA A 56 5.69 6.37 -20.60
N GLY A 57 4.53 7.03 -20.63
CA GLY A 57 3.70 7.19 -21.84
C GLY A 57 3.81 8.62 -22.36
N GLY A 58 4.47 8.80 -23.50
CA GLY A 58 5.11 10.06 -23.93
C GLY A 58 4.24 11.22 -24.45
N GLY A 59 4.89 12.40 -24.51
CA GLY A 59 4.45 13.58 -25.28
C GLY A 59 5.11 14.90 -24.82
N PRO A 60 5.85 15.64 -25.68
CA PRO A 60 6.57 16.85 -25.27
C PRO A 60 5.67 18.08 -25.39
N GLY A 61 5.10 18.53 -24.28
CA GLY A 61 4.30 19.75 -24.26
C GLY A 61 3.46 19.90 -23.00
N GLY A 62 4.11 20.16 -21.87
CA GLY A 62 3.40 20.53 -20.64
C GLY A 62 4.14 20.12 -19.38
N ALA A 63 5.00 20.99 -18.87
CA ALA A 63 5.48 20.93 -17.49
C ALA A 63 4.37 21.32 -16.51
N ALA A 64 3.20 20.69 -16.61
CA ALA A 64 2.03 20.92 -15.80
C ALA A 64 1.65 19.59 -15.16
N SER A 65 1.93 19.47 -13.87
CA SER A 65 1.52 18.39 -12.97
C SER A 65 1.70 16.99 -13.55
N LYS A 66 2.86 16.36 -13.31
CA LYS A 66 2.92 14.89 -13.31
C LYS A 66 1.75 14.43 -12.45
N SER A 67 0.71 13.88 -13.07
CA SER A 67 -0.49 13.41 -12.38
C SER A 67 -0.01 12.53 -11.24
N ARG A 68 -0.25 13.00 -10.01
CA ARG A 68 0.17 12.27 -8.83
C ARG A 68 -0.73 11.04 -8.78
N ASP A 69 -0.22 9.92 -9.25
CA ASP A 69 -1.01 8.69 -9.34
C ASP A 69 -1.11 8.05 -7.97
N TYR A 70 -2.20 8.38 -7.29
CA TYR A 70 -2.60 7.76 -6.03
C TYR A 70 -3.35 6.44 -6.27
N GLY A 71 -3.09 5.74 -7.39
CA GLY A 71 -3.72 4.48 -7.83
C GLY A 71 -5.20 4.55 -8.24
N GLY A 72 -5.76 3.42 -8.69
CA GLY A 72 -7.06 3.38 -9.39
C GLY A 72 -8.33 3.34 -8.52
N ALA A 73 -8.21 3.36 -7.18
CA ALA A 73 -9.37 3.30 -6.29
C ALA A 73 -9.92 4.68 -5.88
N LEU A 74 -9.26 5.76 -6.30
CA LEU A 74 -9.69 7.14 -6.08
C LEU A 74 -10.31 7.72 -7.35
N LEU A 75 -11.25 8.65 -7.18
CA LEU A 75 -11.79 9.42 -8.28
C LEU A 75 -10.72 10.37 -8.83
N PRO A 76 -10.81 10.78 -10.12
CA PRO A 76 -9.91 11.78 -10.68
C PRO A 76 -9.88 13.06 -9.84
N GLY A 77 -8.69 13.48 -9.41
CA GLY A 77 -8.49 14.67 -8.56
C GLY A 77 -8.78 14.47 -7.06
N GLU A 78 -9.40 13.36 -6.64
CA GLU A 78 -9.66 13.06 -5.22
C GLU A 78 -8.34 12.87 -4.46
N GLY A 79 -7.41 12.09 -5.00
CA GLY A 79 -6.11 11.84 -4.36
C GLY A 79 -5.28 13.11 -4.18
N GLU A 80 -5.26 14.00 -5.18
CA GLU A 80 -4.51 15.26 -5.08
C GLU A 80 -5.08 16.17 -3.98
N ALA A 81 -6.40 16.29 -3.91
CA ALA A 81 -7.06 17.09 -2.88
C ALA A 81 -6.76 16.55 -1.47
N LEU A 82 -6.85 15.24 -1.28
CA LEU A 82 -6.59 14.60 0.02
C LEU A 82 -5.11 14.66 0.41
N ALA A 83 -4.20 14.57 -0.55
CA ALA A 83 -2.76 14.71 -0.30
C ALA A 83 -2.34 16.10 0.18
N GLN A 84 -3.14 17.14 -0.05
CA GLN A 84 -2.87 18.46 0.54
C GLN A 84 -3.02 18.43 2.06
N TYR A 85 -4.03 17.72 2.59
CA TYR A 85 -4.22 17.54 4.03
C TYR A 85 -3.08 16.75 4.65
N VAL A 86 -2.63 15.68 3.98
CA VAL A 86 -1.48 14.88 4.44
C VAL A 86 -0.19 15.72 4.50
N ARG A 87 0.08 16.53 3.48
CA ARG A 87 1.24 17.44 3.45
C ARG A 87 1.18 18.52 4.53
N GLN A 88 -0.02 18.98 4.87
CA GLN A 88 -0.25 19.92 5.98
C GLN A 88 -0.20 19.22 7.36
N ASN A 89 0.01 17.90 7.40
CA ASN A 89 -0.03 17.08 8.60
C ASN A 89 -1.35 17.25 9.38
N VAL A 90 -2.46 17.42 8.67
CA VAL A 90 -3.79 17.50 9.25
C VAL A 90 -4.61 16.28 8.88
N ARG A 91 -5.55 15.93 9.77
CA ARG A 91 -6.49 14.83 9.57
C ARG A 91 -7.32 15.06 8.30
N ILE A 92 -7.44 14.02 7.48
CA ILE A 92 -8.35 14.02 6.32
C ILE A 92 -9.80 14.16 6.81
N PRO A 93 -10.55 15.20 6.38
CA PRO A 93 -11.92 15.42 6.84
C PRO A 93 -12.89 14.32 6.37
N ARG A 94 -13.74 13.83 7.27
CA ARG A 94 -14.86 12.94 6.95
C ARG A 94 -16.11 13.75 6.58
N ARG A 95 -17.12 13.06 6.03
CA ARG A 95 -18.42 13.68 5.70
C ARG A 95 -19.05 14.30 6.96
N GLY A 96 -19.37 15.60 6.89
CA GLY A 96 -19.97 16.34 8.01
C GLY A 96 -18.95 16.97 8.97
N GLU A 97 -17.66 16.85 8.69
CA GLU A 97 -16.59 17.44 9.50
C GLU A 97 -16.00 18.72 8.90
N ILE A 98 -16.44 19.07 7.68
CA ILE A 98 -16.02 20.30 7.01
C ILE A 98 -16.45 21.49 7.89
N GLY A 99 -15.46 22.26 8.35
CA GLY A 99 -15.67 23.40 9.24
C GLY A 99 -15.23 23.19 10.69
N TYR A 100 -14.82 21.97 11.07
CA TYR A 100 -14.21 21.69 12.36
C TYR A 100 -12.74 21.34 12.20
N THR A 101 -11.92 21.63 13.23
CA THR A 101 -10.51 21.25 13.20
C THR A 101 -10.34 19.77 13.54
N GLY A 102 -9.22 19.17 13.10
CA GLY A 102 -8.90 17.78 13.44
C GLY A 102 -8.82 17.54 14.95
N ASP A 103 -8.29 18.52 15.69
CA ASP A 103 -8.11 18.48 17.14
C ASP A 103 -9.46 18.53 17.87
N ASP A 104 -10.39 19.39 17.43
CA ASP A 104 -11.75 19.45 17.98
C ASP A 104 -12.45 18.09 17.84
N ILE A 105 -12.37 17.50 16.64
CA ILE A 105 -13.00 16.21 16.36
C ILE A 105 -12.40 15.11 17.22
N GLN A 106 -11.07 15.09 17.39
CA GLN A 106 -10.39 14.12 18.26
C GLN A 106 -10.83 14.28 19.73
N SER A 107 -11.01 15.51 20.21
CA SER A 107 -11.51 15.79 21.56
C SER A 107 -12.93 15.24 21.77
N TRP A 108 -13.80 15.34 20.77
CA TRP A 108 -15.16 14.80 20.85
C TRP A 108 -15.18 13.28 20.80
N GLU A 109 -14.40 12.67 19.90
CA GLU A 109 -14.30 11.20 19.79
C GLU A 109 -13.76 10.57 21.08
N SER A 110 -12.72 11.17 21.68
CA SER A 110 -12.17 10.72 22.97
C SER A 110 -13.14 10.91 24.14
N SER A 111 -14.01 11.92 24.08
CA SER A 111 -15.09 12.14 25.06
C SER A 111 -16.28 11.18 24.89
N GLY A 112 -16.28 10.34 23.85
CA GLY A 112 -17.32 9.35 23.57
C GLY A 112 -18.41 9.83 22.60
N TYR A 113 -18.27 11.01 21.99
CA TYR A 113 -19.15 11.43 20.91
C TYR A 113 -18.87 10.61 19.64
N VAL A 114 -19.94 10.20 18.96
CA VAL A 114 -19.86 9.42 17.74
C VAL A 114 -20.22 10.32 16.56
N MET A 115 -19.24 10.58 15.70
CA MET A 115 -19.43 11.45 14.54
C MET A 115 -20.37 10.82 13.51
N SER A 116 -21.07 11.65 12.73
CA SER A 116 -22.00 11.17 11.70
C SER A 116 -21.30 10.23 10.71
N GLY A 117 -21.93 9.09 10.42
CA GLY A 117 -21.40 8.08 9.48
C GLY A 117 -20.36 7.11 10.08
N SER A 118 -19.76 7.40 11.24
CA SER A 118 -18.75 6.54 11.87
C SER A 118 -19.27 5.17 12.34
N ARG A 119 -20.58 4.95 12.40
CA ARG A 119 -21.18 3.64 12.73
C ARG A 119 -21.25 2.66 11.54
N HIS A 120 -20.96 3.10 10.31
CA HIS A 120 -21.08 2.26 9.11
C HIS A 120 -19.79 1.49 8.83
N ALA A 121 -19.70 0.23 9.28
CA ALA A 121 -18.48 -0.58 9.17
C ALA A 121 -17.95 -0.70 7.73
N ARG A 122 -18.81 -1.07 6.76
CA ARG A 122 -18.41 -1.26 5.37
C ARG A 122 -17.88 0.03 4.71
N MET A 123 -18.57 1.16 4.94
CA MET A 123 -18.16 2.44 4.39
C MET A 123 -16.88 2.96 5.04
N ASN A 124 -16.74 2.78 6.35
CA ASN A 124 -15.52 3.15 7.05
C ASN A 124 -14.32 2.37 6.53
N ALA A 125 -14.47 1.07 6.25
CA ALA A 125 -13.39 0.27 5.68
C ALA A 125 -12.97 0.78 4.30
N VAL A 126 -13.92 1.14 3.43
CA VAL A 126 -13.62 1.75 2.12
C VAL A 126 -12.91 3.10 2.29
N ARG A 127 -13.38 3.93 3.21
CA ARG A 127 -12.74 5.21 3.53
C ARG A 127 -11.30 5.03 4.00
N ILE A 128 -11.08 4.16 4.99
CA ILE A 128 -9.74 3.89 5.54
C ILE A 128 -8.82 3.35 4.45
N ARG A 129 -9.31 2.47 3.57
CA ARG A 129 -8.53 1.99 2.42
C ARG A 129 -8.08 3.14 1.52
N LYS A 130 -9.00 4.05 1.16
CA LYS A 130 -8.70 5.23 0.34
C LYS A 130 -7.68 6.14 1.02
N GLU A 131 -7.86 6.41 2.31
CA GLU A 131 -6.93 7.23 3.10
C GLU A 131 -5.54 6.60 3.16
N ASN A 132 -5.45 5.30 3.44
CA ASN A 132 -4.18 4.57 3.48
C ASN A 132 -3.46 4.60 2.13
N GLN A 133 -4.19 4.53 1.02
CA GLN A 133 -3.60 4.64 -0.32
C GLN A 133 -2.86 5.98 -0.51
N ILE A 134 -3.41 7.06 0.05
CA ILE A 134 -2.80 8.39 -0.03
C ILE A 134 -1.62 8.50 0.92
N TYR A 135 -1.77 8.01 2.17
CA TYR A 135 -0.68 8.00 3.13
C TYR A 135 0.52 7.21 2.62
N SER A 136 0.31 5.98 2.14
CA SER A 136 1.39 5.15 1.62
C SER A 136 2.08 5.78 0.40
N ALA A 137 1.30 6.37 -0.51
CA ALA A 137 1.88 7.04 -1.68
C ALA A 137 2.68 8.30 -1.32
N GLU A 138 2.17 9.14 -0.40
CA GLU A 138 2.88 10.35 0.01
C GLU A 138 4.10 10.02 0.89
N GLU A 139 4.03 8.97 1.72
CA GLU A 139 5.17 8.46 2.50
C GLU A 139 6.28 7.92 1.60
N GLN A 140 5.95 7.04 0.65
CA GLN A 140 6.92 6.52 -0.31
C GLN A 140 7.57 7.64 -1.12
N ARG A 141 6.78 8.64 -1.50
CA ARG A 141 7.30 9.83 -2.19
C ARG A 141 8.24 10.64 -1.31
N ALA A 142 7.88 10.88 -0.05
CA ALA A 142 8.72 11.62 0.88
C ALA A 142 10.06 10.90 1.08
N LEU A 143 10.03 9.57 1.24
CA LEU A 143 11.24 8.74 1.33
C LEU A 143 12.08 8.80 0.05
N ALA A 144 11.47 8.72 -1.12
CA ALA A 144 12.19 8.80 -2.40
C ALA A 144 12.90 10.16 -2.59
N LEU A 145 12.27 11.26 -2.16
CA LEU A 145 12.89 12.59 -2.19
C LEU A 145 14.09 12.67 -1.25
N ILE A 146 13.99 12.09 -0.05
CA ILE A 146 15.10 12.03 0.91
C ILE A 146 16.26 11.22 0.32
N THR A 147 15.99 10.02 -0.22
CA THR A 147 17.03 9.17 -0.84
C THR A 147 17.70 9.88 -2.01
N LEU A 148 16.93 10.60 -2.84
CA LEU A 148 17.49 11.38 -3.94
C LEU A 148 18.42 12.49 -3.45
N GLU A 149 18.00 13.23 -2.42
CA GLU A 149 18.82 14.29 -1.82
C GLU A 149 20.10 13.71 -1.18
N GLU A 150 20.01 12.60 -0.46
CA GLU A 150 21.17 11.91 0.10
C GLU A 150 22.16 11.45 -0.97
N ASN A 151 21.65 10.88 -2.07
CA ASN A 151 22.51 10.42 -3.17
C ASN A 151 23.20 11.60 -3.86
N GLN A 152 22.48 12.70 -4.10
CA GLN A 152 23.07 13.92 -4.66
C GLN A 152 24.17 14.50 -3.77
N GLN A 153 23.97 14.49 -2.44
CA GLN A 153 25.01 14.93 -1.49
C GLN A 153 26.23 14.01 -1.51
N LYS A 154 26.03 12.68 -1.54
CA LYS A 154 27.11 11.70 -1.66
C LYS A 154 27.89 11.85 -2.96
N GLU A 155 27.20 12.03 -4.09
CA GLU A 155 27.81 12.27 -5.40
C GLU A 155 28.59 13.59 -5.43
N ALA A 156 28.05 14.66 -4.83
CA ALA A 156 28.73 15.95 -4.76
C ALA A 156 30.03 15.86 -3.93
N ALA A 157 30.00 15.18 -2.78
CA ALA A 157 31.19 14.93 -1.97
C ALA A 157 32.23 14.11 -2.72
N LEU A 158 31.82 13.03 -3.41
CA LEU A 158 32.72 12.20 -4.21
C LEU A 158 33.37 12.99 -5.36
N LEU A 159 32.61 13.87 -6.01
CA LEU A 159 33.14 14.75 -7.06
C LEU A 159 34.14 15.78 -6.51
N GLU A 160 33.93 16.29 -5.29
CA GLU A 160 34.87 17.17 -4.62
C GLU A 160 36.19 16.46 -4.32
N ASP A 161 36.12 15.27 -3.71
CA ASP A 161 37.29 14.43 -3.40
C ASP A 161 38.09 14.09 -4.67
N PHE A 162 37.38 13.72 -5.75
CA PHE A 162 38.03 13.44 -7.03
C PHE A 162 38.71 14.67 -7.63
N ARG A 163 38.07 15.84 -7.57
CA ARG A 163 38.68 17.11 -8.01
C ARG A 163 39.91 17.47 -7.18
N ALA A 164 39.90 17.22 -5.87
CA ALA A 164 41.05 17.46 -5.00
C ALA A 164 42.24 16.56 -5.38
N MET A 165 42.01 15.25 -5.56
CA MET A 165 43.04 14.29 -5.96
C MET A 165 43.66 14.63 -7.32
N LEU A 166 42.85 15.06 -8.30
CA LEU A 166 43.35 15.48 -9.62
C LEU A 166 44.22 16.75 -9.52
N LYS A 167 43.81 17.74 -8.72
CA LYS A 167 44.61 18.95 -8.48
C LYS A 167 45.94 18.63 -7.81
N GLU A 168 45.94 17.73 -6.83
CA GLU A 168 47.17 17.26 -6.17
C GLU A 168 48.11 16.58 -7.18
N LYS A 169 47.59 15.64 -7.98
CA LYS A 169 48.36 14.96 -9.03
C LYS A 169 48.93 15.92 -10.08
N GLN A 170 48.19 16.99 -10.44
CA GLN A 170 48.69 18.03 -11.34
C GLN A 170 49.80 18.88 -10.71
N ARG A 171 49.80 19.05 -9.38
CA ARG A 171 50.83 19.79 -8.64
C ARG A 171 52.13 19.02 -8.46
N LEU A 172 52.06 17.69 -8.49
CA LEU A 172 53.19 16.76 -8.37
C LEU A 172 53.91 16.49 -9.71
N ARG A 173 53.41 17.04 -10.81
CA ARG A 173 54.01 16.98 -12.15
C ARG A 173 54.76 18.26 -12.47
#